data_AF-X1J3B6-F1
#
_entry.id   AF-X1J3B6-F1
#
_cell.length_a   1.000
_cell.length_b   1.000
_cell.length_c   1.000
_cell.angle_alpha   90.00
_cell.angle_beta   90.00
_cell.angle_gamma   90.00
#
_symmetry.space_group_name_H-M   'P 1'
#
loop_
_entity.id
_entity.type
_entity.pdbx_description
1 polymer ?
#
loop_
_entity_poly.entity_id
_entity_poly.type
_entity_poly.pdbx_seq_one_letter_code
_entity_poly.pdbx_strand_id
1 'polypeptide(L)'
;MPSIVVTADDEVVEVAAERENAVVLAKSLTIDNQGGITDRVITLQDVFTPSNYYGAPDTIPGQDIQRFRALVIAGDIITWGEEDLKGVKCLGAMKVLSTVADADDDHCYVTVGYEHE
;
A
#
# COMPACT_ATOMS: atom_id res chain seq x y z
N MET A 1 2.53 -4.25 -17.56
CA MET A 1 2.56 -4.09 -16.10
C MET A 1 1.29 -3.37 -15.70
N PRO A 2 0.41 -3.98 -14.87
CA PRO A 2 -0.76 -3.29 -14.35
C PRO A 2 -0.35 -2.12 -13.45
N SER A 3 -1.12 -1.05 -13.50
CA SER A 3 -1.02 0.09 -12.59
C SER A 3 -2.41 0.49 -12.14
N ILE A 4 -2.55 0.85 -10.87
CA ILE A 4 -3.81 1.33 -10.32
C ILE A 4 -3.56 2.66 -9.60
N VAL A 5 -4.53 3.56 -9.72
CA VAL A 5 -4.59 4.79 -8.94
C VAL A 5 -5.61 4.57 -7.84
N VAL A 6 -5.20 4.80 -6.61
CA VAL A 6 -6.06 4.74 -5.43
C VAL A 6 -6.06 6.09 -4.72
N THR A 7 -7.19 6.44 -4.13
CA THR A 7 -7.25 7.57 -3.21
C THR A 7 -6.60 7.15 -1.89
N ALA A 8 -5.72 7.99 -1.34
CA ALA A 8 -4.99 7.70 -0.12
C ALA A 8 -5.81 8.09 1.11
N ASP A 9 -6.38 7.10 1.77
CA ASP A 9 -7.30 7.30 2.91
C ASP A 9 -6.71 6.79 4.23
N ASP A 10 -7.32 7.18 5.36
CA ASP A 10 -6.99 6.65 6.69
C ASP A 10 -7.60 5.25 6.92
N GLU A 11 -8.46 4.82 6.00
CA GLU A 11 -8.82 3.43 5.81
C GLU A 11 -7.91 2.72 4.80
N VAL A 12 -7.70 1.43 5.01
CA VAL A 12 -6.81 0.64 4.17
C VAL A 12 -7.44 0.41 2.79
N VAL A 13 -6.74 0.83 1.74
CA VAL A 13 -7.18 0.67 0.35
C VAL A 13 -6.40 -0.45 -0.35
N GLU A 14 -7.11 -1.37 -0.98
CA GLU A 14 -6.51 -2.49 -1.70
C GLU A 14 -6.05 -2.07 -3.11
N VAL A 15 -4.81 -2.40 -3.46
CA VAL A 15 -4.16 -2.10 -4.75
C VAL A 15 -4.11 -3.34 -5.64
N ALA A 16 -3.77 -4.48 -5.03
CA ALA A 16 -3.74 -5.77 -5.68
C ALA A 16 -4.35 -6.81 -4.72
N ALA A 17 -5.34 -7.54 -5.22
CA ALA A 17 -5.99 -8.59 -4.45
C ALA A 17 -5.01 -9.73 -4.12
N GLU A 18 -5.29 -10.41 -3.01
CA GLU A 18 -4.56 -11.61 -2.64
C GLU A 18 -4.70 -12.68 -3.71
N ARG A 19 -3.57 -13.30 -4.07
CA ARG A 19 -3.54 -14.50 -4.89
C ARG A 19 -2.71 -15.56 -4.19
N GLU A 20 -3.25 -16.76 -4.09
CA GLU A 20 -2.62 -17.87 -3.39
C GLU A 20 -1.22 -18.14 -3.95
N ASN A 21 -0.22 -18.20 -3.06
CA ASN A 21 1.20 -18.43 -3.38
C ASN A 21 1.84 -17.41 -4.35
N ALA A 22 1.25 -16.22 -4.52
CA ALA A 22 1.82 -15.17 -5.36
C ALA A 22 2.38 -14.02 -4.52
N VAL A 23 3.45 -13.41 -5.02
CA VAL A 23 4.04 -12.20 -4.42
C VAL A 23 3.73 -11.00 -5.29
N VAL A 24 3.28 -9.90 -4.67
CA VAL A 24 3.07 -8.63 -5.38
C VAL A 24 4.32 -7.78 -5.22
N LEU A 25 5.00 -7.49 -6.33
CA LEU A 25 6.18 -6.64 -6.38
C LEU A 25 5.78 -5.22 -6.77
N ALA A 26 6.09 -4.25 -5.93
CA ALA A 26 5.96 -2.84 -6.29
C ALA A 26 7.12 -2.43 -7.19
N LYS A 27 6.79 -1.93 -8.39
CA LYS A 27 7.74 -1.59 -9.46
C LYS A 27 7.79 -0.09 -9.71
N SER A 28 6.68 0.62 -9.48
CA SER A 28 6.62 2.07 -9.48
C SER A 28 5.64 2.56 -8.44
N LEU A 29 5.96 3.67 -7.78
CA LEU A 29 5.09 4.32 -6.81
C LEU A 29 5.12 5.82 -7.05
N THR A 30 3.97 6.41 -7.32
CA THR A 30 3.81 7.87 -7.36
C THR A 30 2.80 8.25 -6.30
N ILE A 31 3.17 9.16 -5.41
CA ILE A 31 2.27 9.76 -4.43
C ILE A 31 2.11 11.22 -4.83
N ASP A 32 0.90 11.58 -5.22
CA ASP A 32 0.50 12.92 -5.58
C ASP A 32 -0.30 13.54 -4.42
N ASN A 33 0.37 14.39 -3.64
CA ASN A 33 -0.23 15.17 -2.56
C ASN A 33 -0.36 16.65 -2.97
N GLN A 34 -0.40 16.96 -4.26
CA GLN A 34 -0.55 18.33 -4.77
C GLN A 34 -1.88 18.97 -4.34
N GLY A 35 -2.95 18.16 -4.32
CA GLY A 35 -4.25 18.54 -3.81
C GLY A 35 -4.38 18.47 -2.28
N GLY A 36 -3.31 18.07 -1.58
CA GLY A 36 -3.31 17.90 -0.15
C GLY A 36 -2.96 19.19 0.58
N ILE A 37 -3.65 19.45 1.68
CA ILE A 37 -3.39 20.59 2.57
C ILE A 37 -2.62 20.17 3.84
N THR A 38 -2.43 18.86 4.03
CA THR A 38 -1.66 18.30 5.14
C THR A 38 -0.53 17.38 4.66
N ASP A 39 0.51 17.26 5.49
CA ASP A 39 1.57 16.28 5.28
C ASP A 39 1.04 14.88 5.58
N ARG A 40 1.31 13.94 4.68
CA ARG A 40 0.80 12.57 4.79
C ARG A 40 1.93 11.58 4.86
N VAL A 41 1.76 10.56 5.68
CA VAL A 41 2.62 9.39 5.64
C VAL A 41 1.89 8.25 4.96
N ILE A 42 2.37 7.88 3.79
CA ILE A 42 1.83 6.76 3.01
C ILE A 42 2.61 5.50 3.33
N THR A 43 1.86 4.44 3.60
CA THR A 43 2.40 3.12 3.93
C THR A 43 1.92 2.11 2.91
N LEU A 44 2.84 1.36 2.31
CA LEU A 44 2.51 0.12 1.63
C LEU A 44 2.59 -1.02 2.64
N GLN A 45 1.55 -1.82 2.71
CA GLN A 45 1.47 -2.95 3.62
C GLN A 45 0.90 -4.18 2.93
N ASP A 46 1.20 -5.34 3.51
CA ASP A 46 0.54 -6.59 3.18
C ASP A 46 -0.24 -7.13 4.38
N VAL A 47 -1.19 -8.02 4.12
CA VAL A 47 -1.91 -8.74 5.17
C VAL A 47 -1.39 -10.17 5.21
N PHE A 48 -0.60 -10.48 6.22
CA PHE A 48 -0.14 -11.83 6.46
C PHE A 48 -1.09 -12.56 7.41
N THR A 49 -1.76 -13.59 6.91
CA THR A 49 -2.56 -14.49 7.75
C THR A 49 -1.77 -15.77 7.99
N PRO A 50 -1.20 -16.00 9.20
CA PRO A 50 -0.48 -17.22 9.48
C PRO A 50 -1.40 -18.43 9.42
N SER A 51 -0.88 -19.55 8.89
CA SER A 51 -1.58 -20.82 8.89
C SER A 51 -1.79 -21.31 10.33
N ASN A 52 -3.00 -21.76 10.63
CA ASN A 52 -3.31 -22.37 11.90
C ASN A 52 -2.87 -23.86 11.93
N TYR A 53 -2.63 -24.41 13.12
CA TYR A 53 -2.34 -25.85 13.26
C TYR A 53 -3.63 -26.67 13.44
N TYR A 54 -3.56 -27.97 13.11
CA TYR A 54 -4.71 -28.87 13.20
C TYR A 54 -5.24 -28.99 14.64
N GLY A 55 -6.51 -28.65 14.86
CA GLY A 55 -7.19 -28.74 16.16
C GLY A 55 -7.30 -27.42 16.94
N ALA A 56 -6.77 -26.32 16.41
CA ALA A 56 -7.01 -25.00 16.97
C ALA A 56 -8.43 -24.50 16.61
N PRO A 57 -9.24 -24.04 17.59
CA PRO A 57 -10.64 -23.69 17.36
C PRO A 57 -10.86 -22.35 16.64
N ASP A 58 -9.86 -21.45 16.67
CA ASP A 58 -10.03 -20.07 16.22
C ASP A 58 -9.07 -19.73 15.06
N THR A 59 -9.58 -19.06 14.04
CA THR A 59 -8.78 -18.42 12.98
C THR A 59 -7.86 -17.35 13.59
N ILE A 60 -6.57 -17.36 13.21
CA ILE A 60 -5.63 -16.32 13.62
C ILE A 60 -5.94 -15.07 12.78
N PRO A 61 -6.19 -13.90 13.39
CA PRO A 61 -6.43 -12.68 12.63
C PRO A 61 -5.20 -12.32 11.79
N GLY A 62 -5.43 -11.81 10.58
CA GLY A 62 -4.38 -11.30 9.71
C GLY A 62 -3.61 -10.16 10.38
N GLN A 63 -2.31 -10.11 10.13
CA GLN A 63 -1.43 -9.04 10.61
C GLN A 63 -1.04 -8.15 9.45
N ASP A 64 -1.23 -6.84 9.60
CA ASP A 64 -0.73 -5.86 8.64
C ASP A 64 0.78 -5.67 8.82
N ILE A 65 1.55 -6.01 7.79
CA ILE A 65 3.01 -5.82 7.79
C ILE A 65 3.35 -4.65 6.89
N GLN A 66 3.89 -3.59 7.48
CA GLN A 66 4.37 -2.42 6.75
C GLN A 66 5.66 -2.77 6.00
N ARG A 67 5.64 -2.62 4.67
CA ARG A 67 6.77 -2.92 3.79
C ARG A 67 7.49 -1.66 3.31
N PHE A 68 6.77 -0.56 3.22
CA PHE A 68 7.30 0.74 2.81
C PHE A 68 6.57 1.86 3.52
N ARG A 69 7.29 2.95 3.80
CA ARG A 69 6.72 4.14 4.43
C ARG A 69 7.43 5.38 3.89
N ALA A 70 6.66 6.37 3.45
CA ALA A 70 7.18 7.64 2.98
C ALA A 70 6.36 8.81 3.51
N LEU A 71 7.05 9.87 3.92
CA LEU A 71 6.44 11.17 4.20
C LEU A 71 6.35 11.95 2.89
N VAL A 72 5.17 12.48 2.60
CA VAL A 72 4.91 13.35 1.46
C VAL A 72 4.31 14.64 1.97
N ILE A 73 4.97 15.75 1.65
CA ILE A 73 4.60 17.09 2.12
C ILE A 73 3.35 17.56 1.36
N ALA A 74 2.53 18.39 1.99
CA ALA A 74 1.41 19.08 1.32
C ALA A 74 1.89 19.86 0.09
N GLY A 75 1.21 19.70 -1.04
CA GLY A 75 1.57 20.38 -2.28
C GLY A 75 2.78 19.79 -3.01
N ASP A 76 3.19 18.55 -2.69
CA ASP A 76 4.31 17.86 -3.33
C ASP A 76 3.89 16.57 -4.05
N ILE A 77 4.71 16.14 -5.00
CA ILE A 77 4.59 14.86 -5.69
C ILE A 77 5.92 14.12 -5.64
N ILE A 78 5.89 12.89 -5.12
CA ILE A 78 7.08 12.05 -5.06
C ILE A 78 6.85 10.80 -5.89
N THR A 79 7.83 10.49 -6.74
CA THR A 79 7.82 9.28 -7.57
C THR A 79 9.06 8.45 -7.30
N TRP A 80 8.86 7.15 -7.10
CA TRP A 80 9.90 6.16 -6.96
C TRP A 80 9.82 5.14 -8.10
N GLY A 81 10.99 4.86 -8.67
CA GLY A 81 11.15 3.77 -9.63
C GLY A 81 11.49 2.45 -8.94
N GLU A 82 11.68 1.40 -9.75
CA GLU A 82 12.01 0.06 -9.27
C GLU A 82 13.31 0.03 -8.45
N GLU A 83 14.31 0.82 -8.84
CA GLU A 83 15.61 0.91 -8.15
C GLU A 83 15.46 1.53 -6.75
N ASP A 84 14.60 2.54 -6.62
CA ASP A 84 14.39 3.23 -5.35
C ASP A 84 13.54 2.43 -4.37
N LEU A 85 12.59 1.65 -4.90
CA LEU A 85 11.76 0.73 -4.13
C LEU A 85 12.56 -0.49 -3.63
N LYS A 86 13.78 -0.73 -4.14
CA LYS A 86 14.68 -1.81 -3.69
C LYS A 86 13.99 -3.19 -3.60
N GLY A 87 13.02 -3.43 -4.49
CA GLY A 87 12.25 -4.66 -4.54
C GLY A 87 11.28 -4.87 -3.36
N VAL A 88 10.52 -3.84 -2.96
CA VAL A 88 9.42 -4.00 -2.00
C VAL A 88 8.49 -5.15 -2.45
N LYS A 89 8.44 -6.19 -1.61
CA LYS A 89 7.62 -7.39 -1.82
C LYS A 89 6.48 -7.43 -0.81
N CYS A 90 5.25 -7.52 -1.30
CA CYS A 90 4.06 -7.76 -0.49
C CYS A 90 3.63 -9.21 -0.65
N LEU A 91 3.49 -9.94 0.46
CA LEU A 91 2.98 -11.30 0.47
C LEU A 91 1.46 -11.28 0.59
N GLY A 92 0.76 -11.70 -0.47
CA GLY A 92 -0.71 -11.62 -0.53
C GLY A 92 -1.21 -10.28 -1.07
N ALA A 93 -2.25 -9.71 -0.46
CA ALA A 93 -2.83 -8.46 -0.94
C ALA A 93 -1.90 -7.26 -0.67
N MET A 94 -1.65 -6.44 -1.70
CA MET A 94 -0.96 -5.17 -1.53
C MET A 94 -1.97 -4.09 -1.18
N LYS A 95 -1.72 -3.38 -0.08
CA LYS A 95 -2.59 -2.33 0.41
C LYS A 95 -1.85 -1.03 0.68
N VAL A 96 -2.55 0.09 0.56
CA VAL A 96 -2.09 1.45 0.84
C VAL A 96 -2.84 1.97 2.06
N LEU A 97 -2.14 2.67 2.94
CA LEU A 97 -2.70 3.38 4.08
C LEU A 97 -2.07 4.77 4.19
N SER A 98 -2.89 5.79 4.41
CA SER A 98 -2.47 7.14 4.76
C SER A 98 -2.67 7.40 6.25
N THR A 99 -1.91 8.33 6.82
CA THR A 99 -2.15 8.84 8.19
C THR A 99 -3.28 9.87 8.24
N VAL A 100 -3.72 10.36 7.09
CA VAL A 100 -4.77 11.38 6.96
C VAL A 100 -5.81 10.89 5.97
N ALA A 101 -7.09 11.02 6.34
CA ALA A 101 -8.21 10.69 5.48
C ALA A 101 -8.25 11.55 4.22
N ASP A 102 -8.80 11.00 3.14
CA ASP A 102 -9.11 11.79 1.95
C ASP A 102 -10.52 12.40 2.10
N ALA A 103 -10.58 13.65 2.54
CA ALA A 103 -11.84 14.30 2.89
C ALA A 103 -11.83 15.81 2.57
N ASP A 104 -13.02 16.34 2.27
CA ASP A 104 -13.25 17.75 1.96
C ASP A 104 -12.36 18.27 0.83
N ASP A 105 -11.46 19.21 1.14
CA ASP A 105 -10.49 19.82 0.19
C ASP A 105 -9.08 19.23 0.35
N ASP A 106 -8.91 18.14 1.12
CA ASP A 106 -7.61 17.48 1.35
C ASP A 106 -7.55 16.18 0.55
N HIS A 107 -6.96 16.25 -0.65
CA HIS A 107 -6.90 15.11 -1.59
C HIS A 107 -5.47 14.60 -1.85
N CYS A 108 -5.29 13.29 -1.80
CA CYS A 108 -4.04 12.62 -2.14
C CYS A 108 -4.27 11.35 -2.95
N TYR A 109 -3.53 11.20 -4.04
CA TYR A 109 -3.65 10.05 -4.94
C TYR A 109 -2.35 9.24 -4.96
N VAL A 110 -2.47 7.93 -4.87
CA VAL A 110 -1.35 7.00 -4.92
C VAL A 110 -1.49 6.13 -6.16
N THR A 111 -0.52 6.23 -7.06
CA THR A 111 -0.41 5.36 -8.23
C THR A 111 0.63 4.29 -7.95
N VAL A 112 0.21 3.03 -8.00
CA VAL A 112 1.11 1.88 -7.82
C VAL A 112 1.14 1.06 -9.09
N GLY A 113 2.34 0.89 -9.65
CA GLY A 113 2.62 -0.09 -10.68
C GLY A 113 3.17 -1.35 -10.04
N TYR A 114 2.58 -2.50 -10.35
CA TYR A 114 2.94 -3.77 -9.72
C TYR A 114 3.03 -4.93 -10.71
N GLU A 115 3.67 -6.00 -10.26
CA GLU A 115 3.79 -7.27 -10.96
C GLU A 115 3.54 -8.42 -9.98
N HIS A 116 2.95 -9.52 -10.47
CA HIS A 116 2.84 -10.75 -9.70
C HIS A 116 4.00 -11.69 -10.06
N GLU A 117 4.71 -12.15 -9.03
CA GLU A 117 5.71 -13.24 -9.08
C GLU A 117 5.09 -14.56 -8.62
#